data_AF-A0A9P1G446-F1
#
_entry.id   AF-A0A9P1G446-F1
#
_cell.length_a   1.000
_cell.length_b   1.000
_cell.length_c   1.000
_cell.angle_alpha   90.00
_cell.angle_beta   90.00
_cell.angle_gamma   90.00
#
_symmetry.space_group_name_H-M   'P 1'
#
loop_
_entity.id
_entity.type
_entity.pdbx_description
1 polymer ?
#
loop_
_entity_poly.entity_id
_entity_poly.type
_entity_poly.pdbx_seq_one_letter_code
_entity_poly.pdbx_strand_id
1 'polypeptide(L)'
;MLCQEFSPLGSCLLEHFANGMSGPSIQALALAASKSGASTSDIQELASLGNHGQNPNHIAHQLQSKYCESTDIDLPMPYFVETPVQLRTADGLYVAQKKIGMFLPHEWFYWLCGQDQAMSGLQNVEEFWKEHSPKDPQLKNNIIKETQQHREHRHKCLPCGLHGDGGQFQRNDSINVISMRSLLSSLNVASSQLLLLALPKGAINKSPDDAAFDTMKVLWQVLQWSWEAAFYNKFPEFDHAENPWPAKSWRQQMAGQPLSREGFRACIWAVQADGEYLQNEFQLKGASHEEMCFNCSASKSTLPYNDFRPTAAWRATVVEHAGTCPTDHVISTIPGVVGESFKYDTLHVLEEGLTAHVLANVLFDLVVKPGLPGTQNERLTYLFRKICALYQEQGIEASDRIRKLTLSTFCSPKSKHDQFPTLTGVKARHCRWLVPVLEEICLEFQRTEDKYSVHRFQTVKHLNQLYTIMDCSGMHPTGEEATSFKKSMNLCLLHYSRLSVLSIQQGILQWNVTPKFHLCEHLASVFQRFNFIPVMLVKQWWATYQPLLIPA
;
A
#
# COMPACT_ATOMS: atom_id res chain seq x y z
N MET A 1 8.88 18.32 9.41
CA MET A 1 8.33 19.48 8.68
C MET A 1 8.10 20.63 9.67
N LEU A 2 9.16 21.09 10.33
CA LEU A 2 9.20 22.27 11.19
C LEU A 2 10.60 22.86 11.00
N CYS A 3 10.72 24.20 10.95
CA CYS A 3 12.01 24.89 10.79
C CYS A 3 12.90 24.88 12.05
N GLN A 4 12.46 24.26 13.15
CA GLN A 4 13.25 24.11 14.37
C GLN A 4 14.05 22.80 14.36
N GLU A 5 15.34 22.89 14.67
CA GLU A 5 16.15 21.70 15.00
C GLU A 5 15.68 21.14 16.35
N PHE A 6 14.99 20.00 16.30
CA PHE A 6 14.64 19.24 17.50
C PHE A 6 15.82 18.42 17.98
N SER A 7 15.94 18.26 19.30
CA SER A 7 16.83 17.26 19.87
C SER A 7 16.38 15.86 19.41
N PRO A 8 17.28 14.86 19.36
CA PRO A 8 16.89 13.49 18.99
C PRO A 8 15.74 12.94 19.85
N LEU A 9 15.69 13.30 21.12
CA LEU A 9 14.60 12.92 22.02
C LEU A 9 13.30 13.66 21.68
N GLY A 10 13.36 14.96 21.41
CA GLY A 10 12.18 15.76 21.03
C GLY A 10 11.54 15.23 19.74
N SER A 11 12.37 14.94 18.72
CA SER A 11 11.93 14.29 17.49
C SER A 11 11.25 12.96 17.75
N CYS A 12 11.86 12.09 18.57
CA CYS A 12 11.31 10.78 18.91
C CYS A 12 9.97 10.88 19.67
N LEU A 13 9.84 11.85 20.58
CA LEU A 13 8.59 12.10 21.30
C LEU A 13 7.47 12.60 20.37
N LEU A 14 7.79 13.52 19.46
CA LEU A 14 6.81 14.00 18.47
C LEU A 14 6.43 12.91 17.47
N GLU A 15 7.36 12.06 17.07
CA GLU A 15 7.07 10.87 16.29
C GLU A 15 6.11 9.95 17.06
N HIS A 16 6.40 9.63 18.33
CA HIS A 16 5.49 8.83 19.15
C HIS A 16 4.09 9.46 19.30
N PHE A 17 4.00 10.78 19.42
CA PHE A 17 2.72 11.49 19.43
C PHE A 17 1.95 11.28 18.12
N ALA A 18 2.62 11.48 16.97
CA ALA A 18 2.06 11.21 15.66
C ALA A 18 1.62 9.74 15.50
N ASN A 19 2.33 8.81 16.14
CA ASN A 19 2.04 7.37 16.15
C ASN A 19 0.89 6.99 17.10
N GLY A 20 0.23 7.95 17.74
CA GLY A 20 -0.93 7.72 18.61
C GLY A 20 -0.62 7.59 20.09
N MET A 21 0.60 7.91 20.54
CA MET A 21 0.87 8.06 21.96
C MET A 21 0.11 9.27 22.52
N SER A 22 -0.51 9.12 23.70
CA SER A 22 -1.30 10.21 24.29
C SER A 22 -0.42 11.43 24.63
N GLY A 23 -0.95 12.63 24.42
CA GLY A 23 -0.27 13.88 24.80
C GLY A 23 0.26 13.88 26.24
N PRO A 24 -0.53 13.46 27.26
CA PRO A 24 -0.05 13.33 28.63
C PRO A 24 1.16 12.40 28.79
N SER A 25 1.23 11.30 28.04
CA SER A 25 2.41 10.40 28.08
C SER A 25 3.66 11.08 27.53
N ILE A 26 3.52 11.83 26.44
CA ILE A 26 4.61 12.61 25.83
C ILE A 26 5.15 13.66 26.79
N GLN A 27 4.26 14.44 27.39
CA GLN A 27 4.61 15.45 28.38
C GLN A 27 5.30 14.82 29.61
N ALA A 28 4.79 13.70 30.12
CA ALA A 28 5.37 13.02 31.27
C ALA A 28 6.80 12.52 30.99
N LEU A 29 7.05 11.96 29.80
CA LEU A 29 8.38 11.54 29.37
C LEU A 29 9.33 12.73 29.23
N ALA A 30 8.87 13.83 28.61
CA ALA A 30 9.66 15.06 28.49
C ALA A 30 10.00 15.65 29.86
N LEU A 31 9.05 15.67 30.81
CA LEU A 31 9.27 16.16 32.17
C LEU A 31 10.25 15.28 32.94
N ALA A 32 10.15 13.95 32.78
CA ALA A 32 11.11 13.03 33.37
C ALA A 32 12.52 13.27 32.82
N ALA A 33 12.67 13.37 31.49
CA ALA A 33 13.94 13.68 30.85
C ALA A 33 14.52 15.02 31.31
N SER A 34 13.68 16.06 31.42
CA SER A 34 14.07 17.37 31.91
C SER A 34 14.58 17.31 33.35
N LYS A 35 13.88 16.60 34.23
CA LYS A 35 14.32 16.36 35.63
C LYS A 35 15.58 15.50 35.72
N SER A 36 15.83 14.64 34.74
CA SER A 36 17.07 13.86 34.62
C SER A 36 18.24 14.63 34.00
N GLY A 37 18.06 15.92 33.70
CA GLY A 37 19.14 16.81 33.25
C GLY A 37 19.10 17.18 31.77
N ALA A 38 18.09 16.75 31.01
CA ALA A 38 17.90 17.25 29.65
C ALA A 38 17.47 18.73 29.68
N SER A 39 18.21 19.59 29.00
CA SER A 39 18.03 21.04 29.06
C SER A 39 17.75 21.69 27.70
N THR A 40 17.53 20.89 26.65
CA THR A 40 17.17 21.42 25.34
C THR A 40 15.78 22.06 25.37
N SER A 41 15.61 23.14 24.61
CA SER A 41 14.40 23.97 24.64
C SER A 41 13.15 23.17 24.28
N ASP A 42 13.23 22.33 23.25
CA ASP A 42 12.15 21.44 22.82
C ASP A 42 11.65 20.51 23.93
N ILE A 43 12.56 19.92 24.71
CA ILE A 43 12.23 19.04 25.83
C ILE A 43 11.61 19.82 26.99
N GLN A 44 12.15 20.99 27.31
CA GLN A 44 11.59 21.86 28.35
C GLN A 44 10.17 22.33 27.99
N GLU A 45 9.95 22.65 26.71
CA GLU A 45 8.65 23.05 26.19
C GLU A 45 7.66 21.88 26.28
N LEU A 46 8.00 20.71 25.74
CA LEU A 46 7.18 19.51 25.86
C LEU A 46 6.89 19.16 27.34
N ALA A 47 7.86 19.35 28.23
CA ALA A 47 7.71 19.12 29.67
C ALA A 47 6.76 20.12 30.35
N SER A 48 6.62 21.33 29.81
CA SER A 48 5.79 22.40 30.38
C SER A 48 4.30 22.31 30.01
N LEU A 49 3.96 21.49 29.01
CA LEU A 49 2.58 21.33 28.53
C LEU A 49 1.62 20.97 29.67
N GLY A 50 0.39 21.50 29.58
CA GLY A 50 -0.64 21.30 30.59
C GLY A 50 -0.24 21.80 31.97
N ASN A 51 0.56 22.87 32.07
CA ASN A 51 1.17 23.34 33.31
C ASN A 51 1.97 22.22 34.02
N HIS A 52 2.97 21.70 33.31
CA HIS A 52 3.79 20.57 33.76
C HIS A 52 2.99 19.31 34.10
N GLY A 53 1.93 19.04 33.31
CA GLY A 53 1.11 17.83 33.45
C GLY A 53 -0.06 17.94 34.43
N GLN A 54 -0.25 19.08 35.10
CA GLN A 54 -1.37 19.27 36.03
C GLN A 54 -2.74 19.29 35.33
N ASN A 55 -2.78 19.72 34.07
CA ASN A 55 -3.98 19.83 33.25
C ASN A 55 -3.91 18.91 32.03
N PRO A 56 -4.08 17.59 32.20
CA PRO A 56 -3.85 16.60 31.14
C PRO A 56 -4.76 16.79 29.92
N ASN A 57 -5.99 17.27 30.12
CA ASN A 57 -6.96 17.52 29.06
C ASN A 57 -6.52 18.60 28.06
N HIS A 58 -5.60 19.49 28.44
CA HIS A 58 -5.13 20.58 27.59
C HIS A 58 -3.87 20.25 26.79
N ILE A 59 -3.16 19.18 27.16
CA ILE A 59 -1.84 18.85 26.57
C ILE A 59 -1.96 18.53 25.09
N ALA A 60 -2.94 17.71 24.71
CA ALA A 60 -3.13 17.32 23.31
C ALA A 60 -3.45 18.53 22.41
N HIS A 61 -4.32 19.42 22.88
CA HIS A 61 -4.63 20.67 22.18
C HIS A 61 -3.39 21.58 22.05
N GLN A 62 -2.58 21.70 23.10
CA GLN A 62 -1.35 22.50 23.03
C GLN A 62 -0.32 21.90 22.05
N LEU A 63 -0.20 20.58 21.99
CA LEU A 63 0.63 19.89 20.99
C LEU A 63 0.12 20.19 19.58
N GLN A 64 -1.19 20.09 19.34
CA GLN A 64 -1.79 20.36 18.03
C GLN A 64 -1.58 21.81 17.62
N SER A 65 -1.90 22.76 18.49
CA SER A 65 -1.74 24.17 18.18
C SER A 65 -0.28 24.53 17.89
N LYS A 66 0.66 23.94 18.63
CA LYS A 66 2.09 24.22 18.44
C LYS A 66 2.70 23.51 17.22
N TYR A 67 2.34 22.27 16.95
CA TYR A 67 3.05 21.44 15.98
C TYR A 67 2.21 21.05 14.75
N CYS A 68 0.92 21.36 14.74
CA CYS A 68 0.00 21.13 13.62
C CYS A 68 -0.61 22.43 13.08
N GLU A 69 -0.70 23.49 13.89
CA GLU A 69 -1.21 24.81 13.49
C GLU A 69 -0.11 25.88 13.39
N SER A 70 1.16 25.49 13.52
CA SER A 70 2.28 26.43 13.42
C SER A 70 2.40 27.03 12.02
N THR A 71 2.72 28.31 11.97
CA THR A 71 3.05 29.04 10.73
C THR A 71 4.33 28.55 10.06
N ASP A 72 5.14 27.76 10.78
CA ASP A 72 6.39 27.17 10.27
C ASP A 72 6.15 25.84 9.54
N ILE A 73 4.88 25.38 9.48
CA ILE A 73 4.49 24.20 8.73
C ILE A 73 4.23 24.61 7.28
N ASP A 74 5.20 24.31 6.43
CA ASP A 74 5.05 24.44 4.99
C ASP A 74 4.28 23.24 4.44
N LEU A 75 2.95 23.29 4.49
CA LEU A 75 2.04 22.30 3.91
C LEU A 75 0.93 23.00 3.11
N PRO A 76 0.36 22.35 2.07
CA PRO A 76 -0.82 22.85 1.39
C PRO A 76 -1.98 23.13 2.35
N MET A 77 -2.75 24.18 2.10
CA MET A 77 -3.94 24.47 2.90
C MET A 77 -5.06 23.47 2.58
N PRO A 78 -5.77 22.92 3.58
CA PRO A 78 -6.95 22.09 3.33
C PRO A 78 -7.96 22.78 2.41
N TYR A 79 -8.50 21.99 1.49
CA TYR A 79 -9.62 22.35 0.63
C TYR A 79 -10.91 21.80 1.21
N PHE A 80 -11.91 22.66 1.40
CA PHE A 80 -13.19 22.26 1.99
C PHE A 80 -14.27 22.15 0.92
N VAL A 81 -14.92 20.99 0.87
CA VAL A 81 -15.98 20.68 -0.09
C VAL A 81 -17.28 20.46 0.68
N GLU A 82 -18.35 21.16 0.30
CA GLU A 82 -19.70 20.83 0.77
C GLU A 82 -20.12 19.50 0.15
N THR A 83 -20.26 18.48 0.99
CA THR A 83 -20.47 17.10 0.56
C THR A 83 -21.63 16.48 1.35
N PRO A 84 -22.51 15.68 0.71
CA PRO A 84 -23.49 14.89 1.43
C PRO A 84 -22.76 13.86 2.30
N VAL A 85 -23.09 13.81 3.59
CA VAL A 85 -22.54 12.81 4.52
C VAL A 85 -23.65 12.16 5.33
N GLN A 86 -23.45 10.89 5.63
CA GLN A 86 -24.34 10.14 6.51
C GLN A 86 -24.00 10.43 7.97
N LEU A 87 -24.99 10.84 8.75
CA LEU A 87 -24.85 11.14 10.16
C LEU A 87 -25.71 10.18 10.97
N ARG A 88 -25.22 9.81 12.15
CA ARG A 88 -25.95 8.97 13.12
C ARG A 88 -26.37 9.82 14.31
N THR A 89 -27.67 9.84 14.59
CA THR A 89 -28.27 10.46 15.78
C THR A 89 -28.91 9.39 16.68
N ALA A 90 -29.48 9.82 17.80
CA ALA A 90 -30.32 8.97 18.63
C ALA A 90 -31.56 8.44 17.88
N ASP A 91 -32.05 9.21 16.89
CA ASP A 91 -33.29 8.92 16.15
C ASP A 91 -33.05 8.12 14.87
N GLY A 92 -31.79 7.88 14.47
CA GLY A 92 -31.44 7.06 13.31
C GLY A 92 -30.31 7.61 12.46
N LEU A 93 -30.27 7.17 11.20
CA LEU A 93 -29.36 7.67 10.17
C LEU A 93 -30.07 8.73 9.32
N TYR A 94 -29.39 9.82 9.02
CA TYR A 94 -29.86 10.83 8.07
C TYR A 94 -28.69 11.42 7.28
N VAL A 95 -28.98 12.05 6.15
CA VAL A 95 -27.96 12.67 5.30
C VAL A 95 -28.01 14.18 5.45
N ALA A 96 -26.85 14.81 5.57
CA ALA A 96 -26.71 16.26 5.63
C ALA A 96 -25.53 16.73 4.77
N GLN A 97 -25.59 17.98 4.30
CA GLN A 97 -24.44 18.63 3.69
C GLN A 97 -23.47 19.07 4.79
N LYS A 98 -22.21 18.68 4.67
CA LYS A 98 -21.13 19.06 5.58
C LYS A 98 -19.88 19.39 4.79
N LYS A 99 -19.08 20.31 5.35
CA LYS A 99 -17.73 20.59 4.86
C LYS A 99 -16.80 19.44 5.20
N ILE A 100 -16.29 18.78 4.17
CA ILE A 100 -15.22 17.80 4.28
C ILE A 100 -13.91 18.45 3.85
N GLY A 101 -12.90 18.36 4.71
CA GLY A 101 -11.54 18.78 4.37
C GLY A 101 -10.82 17.69 3.56
N MET A 102 -10.12 18.11 2.52
CA MET A 102 -9.25 17.25 1.71
C MET A 102 -8.03 18.05 1.25
N PHE A 103 -6.98 17.36 0.79
CA PHE A 103 -5.85 18.00 0.12
C PHE A 103 -5.89 17.74 -1.37
N LEU A 104 -5.43 18.73 -2.14
CA LEU A 104 -5.52 18.71 -3.60
C LEU A 104 -4.23 18.17 -4.21
N PRO A 105 -4.29 17.15 -5.09
CA PRO A 105 -3.13 16.65 -5.82
C PRO A 105 -2.23 17.73 -6.47
N HIS A 106 -2.79 18.79 -7.07
CA HIS A 106 -1.98 19.81 -7.72
C HIS A 106 -1.23 20.71 -6.73
N GLU A 107 -1.81 20.96 -5.55
CA GLU A 107 -1.13 21.72 -4.49
C GLU A 107 -0.04 20.89 -3.83
N TRP A 108 -0.27 19.59 -3.63
CA TRP A 108 0.79 18.66 -3.21
C TRP A 108 1.91 18.59 -4.25
N PHE A 109 1.57 18.55 -5.54
CA PHE A 109 2.57 18.57 -6.60
C PHE A 109 3.38 19.88 -6.61
N TYR A 110 2.72 21.03 -6.51
CA TYR A 110 3.39 22.32 -6.36
C TYR A 110 4.34 22.33 -5.17
N TRP A 111 3.89 21.81 -4.02
CA TRP A 111 4.71 21.69 -2.83
C TRP A 111 5.92 20.77 -3.07
N LEU A 112 5.74 19.61 -3.69
CA LEU A 112 6.83 18.69 -4.05
C LEU A 112 7.89 19.35 -4.94
N CYS A 113 7.50 20.28 -5.83
CA CYS A 113 8.46 21.04 -6.64
C CYS A 113 9.39 21.95 -5.82
N GLY A 114 9.02 22.30 -4.58
CA GLY A 114 9.86 23.07 -3.66
C GLY A 114 10.66 22.22 -2.66
N GLN A 115 10.44 20.90 -2.62
CA GLN A 115 11.07 20.02 -1.63
C GLN A 115 12.42 19.46 -2.10
N ASP A 116 13.13 18.84 -1.16
CA ASP A 116 14.38 18.15 -1.45
C ASP A 116 14.22 17.00 -2.46
N GLN A 117 15.38 16.58 -2.97
CA GLN A 117 15.50 15.51 -3.98
C GLN A 117 15.04 14.14 -3.48
N ALA A 118 15.06 13.88 -2.17
CA ALA A 118 14.66 12.60 -1.60
C ALA A 118 13.12 12.49 -1.52
N MET A 119 12.44 13.58 -1.14
CA MET A 119 10.98 13.64 -1.06
C MET A 119 10.33 13.67 -2.45
N SER A 120 10.84 14.53 -3.34
CA SER A 120 10.23 14.75 -4.65
C SER A 120 10.65 13.71 -5.69
N GLY A 121 11.94 13.40 -5.78
CA GLY A 121 12.51 12.58 -6.85
C GLY A 121 12.48 13.24 -8.25
N LEU A 122 12.25 14.56 -8.34
CA LEU A 122 12.10 15.28 -9.62
C LEU A 122 13.33 15.19 -10.52
N GLN A 123 14.52 15.14 -9.92
CA GLN A 123 15.79 15.00 -10.63
C GLN A 123 15.92 13.68 -11.42
N ASN A 124 15.14 12.66 -11.03
CA ASN A 124 15.17 11.33 -11.65
C ASN A 124 14.11 11.17 -12.75
N VAL A 125 13.27 12.17 -12.99
CA VAL A 125 12.15 12.05 -13.95
C VAL A 125 12.63 11.83 -15.37
N GLU A 126 13.66 12.55 -15.80
CA GLU A 126 14.20 12.41 -17.16
C GLU A 126 14.80 11.01 -17.36
N GLU A 127 15.61 10.53 -16.42
CA GLU A 127 16.21 9.20 -16.43
C GLU A 127 15.13 8.11 -16.42
N PHE A 128 14.12 8.25 -15.56
CA PHE A 128 12.97 7.35 -15.51
C PHE A 128 12.34 7.15 -16.89
N TRP A 129 12.03 8.23 -17.61
CA TRP A 129 11.39 8.14 -18.93
C TRP A 129 12.32 7.72 -20.06
N LYS A 130 13.64 7.91 -19.89
CA LYS A 130 14.66 7.44 -20.81
C LYS A 130 14.79 5.91 -20.75
N GLU A 131 14.76 5.36 -19.55
CA GLU A 131 14.84 3.90 -19.32
C GLU A 131 13.51 3.19 -19.57
N HIS A 132 12.39 3.89 -19.36
CA HIS A 132 11.07 3.29 -19.48
C HIS A 132 10.75 2.81 -20.90
N SER A 133 10.29 1.56 -21.00
CA SER A 133 10.11 0.92 -22.31
C SER A 133 9.02 1.62 -23.13
N PRO A 134 9.28 2.02 -24.38
CA PRO A 134 8.25 2.61 -25.25
C PRO A 134 7.17 1.59 -25.67
N LYS A 135 7.38 0.31 -25.37
CA LYS A 135 6.47 -0.82 -25.62
C LYS A 135 5.64 -1.18 -24.38
N ASP A 136 5.69 -0.41 -23.30
CA ASP A 136 4.77 -0.58 -22.17
C ASP A 136 3.31 -0.39 -22.66
N PRO A 137 2.40 -1.37 -22.46
CA PRO A 137 1.00 -1.24 -22.83
C PRO A 137 0.32 -0.01 -22.20
N GLN A 138 0.76 0.44 -21.02
CA GLN A 138 0.25 1.65 -20.36
C GLN A 138 0.48 2.92 -21.19
N LEU A 139 1.48 2.92 -22.08
CA LEU A 139 1.76 4.02 -23.00
C LEU A 139 1.06 3.88 -24.35
N LYS A 140 0.43 2.74 -24.65
CA LYS A 140 -0.27 2.51 -25.91
C LYS A 140 -1.60 3.28 -25.87
N ASN A 141 -1.84 4.13 -26.86
CA ASN A 141 -3.00 5.01 -26.93
C ASN A 141 -3.16 5.95 -25.71
N ASN A 142 -2.05 6.29 -25.05
CA ASN A 142 -2.06 7.15 -23.87
C ASN A 142 -1.67 8.57 -24.24
N ILE A 143 -2.42 9.56 -23.75
CA ILE A 143 -2.18 11.00 -23.97
C ILE A 143 -0.75 11.45 -23.61
N ILE A 144 -0.08 10.77 -22.67
CA ILE A 144 1.34 11.00 -22.33
C ILE A 144 2.26 10.81 -23.55
N LYS A 145 1.91 9.90 -24.48
CA LYS A 145 2.70 9.53 -25.66
C LYS A 145 2.06 9.97 -26.99
N GLU A 146 0.80 10.34 -27.05
CA GLU A 146 0.16 10.55 -28.36
C GLU A 146 0.26 11.97 -28.90
N THR A 147 0.01 12.98 -28.06
CA THR A 147 0.09 14.36 -28.55
C THR A 147 1.56 14.76 -28.72
N GLN A 148 1.87 15.54 -29.76
CA GLN A 148 3.22 16.03 -29.98
C GLN A 148 3.73 16.79 -28.74
N GLN A 149 2.91 17.69 -28.20
CA GLN A 149 3.22 18.44 -26.98
C GLN A 149 3.56 17.51 -25.81
N HIS A 150 2.74 16.49 -25.51
CA HIS A 150 3.00 15.66 -24.33
C HIS A 150 4.15 14.67 -24.53
N ARG A 151 4.43 14.23 -25.76
CA ARG A 151 5.64 13.45 -26.08
C ARG A 151 6.91 14.23 -25.77
N GLU A 152 6.97 15.46 -26.25
CA GLU A 152 8.12 16.35 -26.05
C GLU A 152 8.32 16.63 -24.56
N HIS A 153 7.25 16.74 -23.77
CA HIS A 153 7.31 17.03 -22.32
C HIS A 153 7.25 15.78 -21.42
N ARG A 154 7.34 14.56 -21.97
CA ARG A 154 7.26 13.33 -21.17
C ARG A 154 8.35 13.27 -20.12
N HIS A 155 9.57 13.71 -20.45
CA HIS A 155 10.73 13.80 -19.55
C HIS A 155 10.56 14.75 -18.36
N LYS A 156 9.42 15.45 -18.27
CA LYS A 156 9.04 16.31 -17.13
C LYS A 156 7.76 15.84 -16.42
N CYS A 157 7.29 14.63 -16.69
CA CYS A 157 6.08 14.07 -16.11
C CYS A 157 6.41 13.17 -14.91
N LEU A 158 6.26 13.66 -13.68
CA LEU A 158 6.49 12.87 -12.47
C LEU A 158 5.48 11.72 -12.38
N PRO A 159 5.91 10.45 -12.35
CA PRO A 159 5.01 9.33 -12.13
C PRO A 159 4.62 9.26 -10.65
N CYS A 160 3.32 9.38 -10.37
CA CYS A 160 2.78 9.32 -9.02
C CYS A 160 2.04 7.99 -8.78
N GLY A 161 2.13 7.51 -7.54
CA GLY A 161 1.27 6.47 -7.01
C GLY A 161 0.05 7.08 -6.34
N LEU A 162 -1.14 6.58 -6.64
CA LEU A 162 -2.37 6.84 -5.91
C LEU A 162 -2.70 5.59 -5.09
N HIS A 163 -2.98 5.76 -3.82
CA HIS A 163 -3.24 4.67 -2.88
C HIS A 163 -4.60 4.85 -2.20
N GLY A 164 -5.39 3.77 -2.20
CA GLY A 164 -6.65 3.67 -1.46
C GLY A 164 -6.58 2.54 -0.43
N ASP A 165 -7.01 2.81 0.81
CA ASP A 165 -7.00 1.82 1.89
C ASP A 165 -8.13 2.04 2.92
N GLY A 166 -8.50 0.96 3.61
CA GLY A 166 -9.38 0.96 4.77
C GLY A 166 -8.59 0.84 6.08
N GLY A 167 -8.55 1.92 6.85
CA GLY A 167 -7.93 1.94 8.18
C GLY A 167 -8.90 1.56 9.30
N GLN A 168 -8.36 1.05 10.41
CA GLN A 168 -9.13 0.97 11.66
C GLN A 168 -9.31 2.38 12.25
N PHE A 169 -10.54 2.77 12.58
CA PHE A 169 -10.85 4.10 13.12
C PHE A 169 -11.47 4.04 14.52
N GLN A 170 -12.58 3.32 14.67
CA GLN A 170 -13.25 3.08 15.95
C GLN A 170 -13.62 1.60 16.06
N ARG A 171 -14.03 1.15 17.25
CA ARG A 171 -14.36 -0.27 17.49
C ARG A 171 -15.38 -0.83 16.47
N ASN A 172 -16.30 0.01 16.01
CA ASN A 172 -17.38 -0.36 15.10
C ASN A 172 -17.36 0.46 13.79
N ASP A 173 -16.24 1.12 13.47
CA ASP A 173 -16.11 1.88 12.23
C ASP A 173 -14.67 1.83 11.68
N SER A 174 -14.55 1.96 10.37
CA SER A 174 -13.28 2.06 9.66
C SER A 174 -13.18 3.41 8.97
N ILE A 175 -11.98 3.80 8.56
CA ILE A 175 -11.75 5.05 7.84
C ILE A 175 -11.32 4.72 6.41
N ASN A 176 -11.93 5.39 5.45
CA ASN A 176 -11.50 5.39 4.06
C ASN A 176 -10.35 6.40 3.91
N VAL A 177 -9.26 5.99 3.28
CA VAL A 177 -8.11 6.86 3.07
C VAL A 177 -7.68 6.81 1.62
N ILE A 178 -7.49 8.00 1.05
CA ILE A 178 -6.88 8.21 -0.26
C ILE A 178 -5.62 9.04 -0.05
N SER A 179 -4.52 8.63 -0.68
CA SER A 179 -3.24 9.31 -0.58
C SER A 179 -2.46 9.18 -1.89
N MET A 180 -1.46 10.03 -2.08
CA MET A 180 -0.56 9.98 -3.22
C MET A 180 0.90 9.97 -2.78
N ARG A 181 1.80 9.61 -3.69
CA ARG A 181 3.24 9.78 -3.51
C ARG A 181 3.94 9.92 -4.86
N SER A 182 5.14 10.51 -4.84
CA SER A 182 6.08 10.32 -5.94
C SER A 182 6.56 8.86 -5.96
N LEU A 183 6.52 8.21 -7.12
CA LEU A 183 7.14 6.89 -7.27
C LEU A 183 8.68 6.97 -7.33
N LEU A 184 9.23 8.18 -7.51
CA LEU A 184 10.67 8.43 -7.59
C LEU A 184 11.27 8.92 -6.27
N SER A 185 10.47 9.02 -5.21
CA SER A 185 10.98 9.34 -3.87
C SER A 185 11.91 8.23 -3.39
N SER A 186 13.06 8.61 -2.80
CA SER A 186 13.98 7.68 -2.15
C SER A 186 13.66 7.45 -0.67
N LEU A 187 12.69 8.18 -0.13
CA LEU A 187 12.20 7.99 1.24
C LEU A 187 11.31 6.74 1.31
N ASN A 188 11.20 6.19 2.51
CA ASN A 188 10.25 5.11 2.77
C ASN A 188 8.79 5.60 2.60
N VAL A 189 7.85 4.66 2.47
CA VAL A 189 6.42 5.00 2.28
C VAL A 189 5.87 5.83 3.43
N ALA A 190 6.25 5.54 4.68
CA ALA A 190 5.80 6.30 5.86
C ALA A 190 6.12 7.79 5.74
N SER A 191 7.27 8.11 5.17
CA SER A 191 7.80 9.47 5.08
C SER A 191 7.44 10.18 3.77
N SER A 192 7.02 9.45 2.73
CA SER A 192 6.73 10.02 1.40
C SER A 192 5.25 10.02 1.02
N GLN A 193 4.38 9.37 1.81
CA GLN A 193 2.94 9.32 1.55
C GLN A 193 2.27 10.65 1.91
N LEU A 194 1.57 11.25 0.94
CA LEU A 194 0.86 12.51 1.06
C LEU A 194 -0.65 12.25 1.13
N LEU A 195 -1.29 12.67 2.21
CA LEU A 195 -2.73 12.48 2.42
C LEU A 195 -3.55 13.29 1.42
N LEU A 196 -4.58 12.69 0.82
CA LEU A 196 -5.57 13.40 -0.01
C LEU A 196 -6.93 13.48 0.70
N LEU A 197 -7.42 12.35 1.21
CA LEU A 197 -8.72 12.26 1.88
C LEU A 197 -8.64 11.24 3.01
N ALA A 198 -9.23 11.56 4.15
CA ALA A 198 -9.49 10.61 5.22
C ALA A 198 -10.93 10.81 5.73
N LEU A 199 -11.80 9.82 5.58
CA LEU A 199 -13.21 9.93 5.91
C LEU A 199 -13.74 8.64 6.58
N PRO A 200 -14.37 8.71 7.76
CA PRO A 200 -14.99 7.54 8.38
C PRO A 200 -15.99 6.88 7.43
N LYS A 201 -15.92 5.55 7.25
CA LYS A 201 -16.82 4.83 6.34
C LYS A 201 -18.27 4.95 6.78
N GLY A 202 -18.55 5.06 8.09
CA GLY A 202 -19.88 5.35 8.61
C GLY A 202 -20.47 6.69 8.15
N ALA A 203 -19.62 7.64 7.76
CA ALA A 203 -20.02 8.97 7.25
C ALA A 203 -20.26 9.00 5.73
N ILE A 204 -19.92 7.93 5.00
CA ILE A 204 -20.12 7.84 3.56
C ILE A 204 -21.59 7.52 3.27
N ASN A 205 -22.28 8.46 2.64
CA ASN A 205 -23.59 8.23 2.03
C ASN A 205 -23.41 7.62 0.64
N LYS A 206 -24.07 6.48 0.40
CA LYS A 206 -24.11 5.83 -0.92
C LYS A 206 -25.43 6.15 -1.60
N SER A 207 -25.37 6.78 -2.77
CA SER A 207 -26.54 7.14 -3.56
C SER A 207 -26.35 6.65 -5.00
N PRO A 208 -26.87 5.45 -5.33
CA PRO A 208 -26.71 4.90 -6.67
C PRO A 208 -27.42 5.77 -7.72
N ASP A 209 -28.59 6.29 -7.38
CA ASP A 209 -29.49 7.00 -8.31
C ASP A 209 -29.19 8.51 -8.44
N ASP A 210 -28.46 9.09 -7.50
CA ASP A 210 -28.10 10.51 -7.51
C ASP A 210 -26.64 10.72 -7.13
N ALA A 211 -25.81 11.02 -8.12
CA ALA A 211 -24.38 11.22 -7.93
C ALA A 211 -24.04 12.46 -7.09
N ALA A 212 -24.87 13.50 -7.10
CA ALA A 212 -24.66 14.70 -6.29
C ALA A 212 -24.95 14.44 -4.81
N PHE A 213 -25.66 13.34 -4.50
CA PHE A 213 -25.95 12.91 -3.14
C PHE A 213 -25.04 11.76 -2.66
N ASP A 214 -24.13 11.26 -3.50
CA ASP A 214 -23.14 10.24 -3.12
C ASP A 214 -21.83 10.89 -2.68
N THR A 215 -21.43 10.61 -1.44
CA THR A 215 -20.26 11.26 -0.82
C THR A 215 -18.99 11.05 -1.64
N MET A 216 -18.72 9.81 -2.06
CA MET A 216 -17.46 9.47 -2.73
C MET A 216 -17.46 9.94 -4.18
N LYS A 217 -18.59 9.89 -4.89
CA LYS A 217 -18.67 10.43 -6.26
C LYS A 217 -18.37 11.93 -6.30
N VAL A 218 -18.90 12.72 -5.35
CA VAL A 218 -18.61 14.15 -5.22
C VAL A 218 -17.12 14.38 -4.93
N LEU A 219 -16.55 13.69 -3.95
CA LEU A 219 -15.15 13.88 -3.57
C LEU A 219 -14.16 13.45 -4.68
N TRP A 220 -14.50 12.41 -5.45
CA TRP A 220 -13.65 11.98 -6.57
C TRP A 220 -13.70 12.91 -7.77
N GLN A 221 -14.81 13.62 -8.01
CA GLN A 221 -14.84 14.69 -9.03
C GLN A 221 -13.84 15.79 -8.69
N VAL A 222 -13.72 16.16 -7.39
CA VAL A 222 -12.71 17.12 -6.93
C VAL A 222 -11.29 16.58 -7.13
N LEU A 223 -11.05 15.29 -6.81
CA LEU A 223 -9.74 14.68 -7.06
C LEU A 223 -9.40 14.65 -8.55
N GLN A 224 -10.35 14.32 -9.42
CA GLN A 224 -10.16 14.29 -10.87
C GLN A 224 -9.81 15.68 -11.40
N TRP A 225 -10.60 16.71 -11.09
CA TRP A 225 -10.31 18.11 -11.43
C TRP A 225 -8.91 18.54 -10.97
N SER A 226 -8.52 18.18 -9.74
CA SER A 226 -7.20 18.52 -9.22
C SER A 226 -6.07 17.75 -9.91
N TRP A 227 -6.28 16.49 -10.29
CA TRP A 227 -5.26 15.73 -11.03
C TRP A 227 -5.09 16.24 -12.46
N GLU A 228 -6.16 16.72 -13.09
CA GLU A 228 -6.06 17.40 -14.40
C GLU A 228 -5.19 18.64 -14.32
N ALA A 229 -5.37 19.47 -13.30
CA ALA A 229 -4.52 20.64 -13.05
C ALA A 229 -3.04 20.23 -12.91
N ALA A 230 -2.76 19.17 -12.15
CA ALA A 230 -1.41 18.62 -11.97
C ALA A 230 -0.81 18.10 -13.29
N PHE A 231 -1.63 17.46 -14.13
CA PHE A 231 -1.22 16.93 -15.43
C PHE A 231 -0.89 18.03 -16.45
N TYR A 232 -1.65 19.12 -16.43
CA TYR A 232 -1.44 20.24 -17.36
C TYR A 232 -0.47 21.31 -16.83
N ASN A 233 0.12 21.10 -15.64
CA ASN A 233 1.03 22.05 -15.00
C ASN A 233 0.41 23.46 -14.88
N LYS A 234 -0.85 23.56 -14.43
CA LYS A 234 -1.53 24.84 -14.33
C LYS A 234 -2.43 24.86 -13.10
N PHE A 235 -2.28 25.88 -12.26
CA PHE A 235 -3.24 26.16 -11.19
C PHE A 235 -4.62 26.44 -11.78
N PRO A 236 -5.69 25.83 -11.26
CA PRO A 236 -7.05 26.06 -11.74
C PRO A 236 -7.45 27.54 -11.69
N GLU A 237 -8.10 28.04 -12.74
CA GLU A 237 -8.60 29.42 -12.77
C GLU A 237 -9.84 29.62 -11.87
N PHE A 238 -10.62 28.55 -11.69
CA PHE A 238 -11.83 28.48 -10.89
C PHE A 238 -11.75 27.27 -9.97
N ASP A 239 -12.64 27.20 -8.98
CA ASP A 239 -12.78 26.03 -8.14
C ASP A 239 -13.40 24.82 -8.88
N HIS A 240 -13.51 23.67 -8.20
CA HIS A 240 -14.04 22.43 -8.79
C HIS A 240 -15.50 22.54 -9.28
N ALA A 241 -16.23 23.56 -8.85
CA ALA A 241 -17.62 23.84 -9.21
C ALA A 241 -17.71 25.07 -10.12
N GLU A 242 -16.61 25.45 -10.79
CA GLU A 242 -16.50 26.58 -11.72
C GLU A 242 -16.76 27.96 -11.10
N ASN A 243 -16.73 28.07 -9.76
CA ASN A 243 -16.89 29.35 -9.09
C ASN A 243 -15.56 30.11 -9.01
N PRO A 244 -15.58 31.45 -9.06
CA PRO A 244 -14.37 32.24 -8.87
C PRO A 244 -13.80 32.03 -7.47
N TRP A 245 -12.46 31.98 -7.39
CA TRP A 245 -11.77 31.91 -6.11
C TRP A 245 -12.13 33.10 -5.19
N PRO A 246 -12.20 32.89 -3.86
CA PRO A 246 -12.46 33.98 -2.92
C PRO A 246 -11.47 35.13 -3.12
N ALA A 247 -11.97 36.36 -3.08
CA ALA A 247 -11.15 37.54 -3.31
C ALA A 247 -9.97 37.60 -2.33
N LYS A 248 -8.79 37.91 -2.87
CA LYS A 248 -7.49 37.99 -2.17
C LYS A 248 -6.97 36.67 -1.60
N SER A 249 -7.63 35.54 -1.86
CA SER A 249 -7.12 34.22 -1.45
C SER A 249 -5.82 33.86 -2.19
N TRP A 250 -5.00 33.00 -1.58
CA TRP A 250 -3.81 32.46 -2.23
C TRP A 250 -4.16 31.74 -3.54
N ARG A 251 -5.24 30.95 -3.56
CA ARG A 251 -5.72 30.26 -4.77
C ARG A 251 -6.08 31.23 -5.90
N GLN A 252 -6.69 32.38 -5.59
CA GLN A 252 -6.93 33.44 -6.59
C GLN A 252 -5.62 34.01 -7.15
N GLN A 253 -4.61 34.20 -6.31
CA GLN A 253 -3.31 34.75 -6.73
C GLN A 253 -2.52 33.76 -7.61
N MET A 254 -2.67 32.46 -7.33
CA MET A 254 -2.04 31.39 -8.10
C MET A 254 -2.81 31.01 -9.36
N ALA A 255 -4.09 31.37 -9.47
CA ALA A 255 -4.97 31.02 -10.58
C ALA A 255 -4.30 31.25 -11.95
N GLY A 256 -4.27 30.20 -12.77
CA GLY A 256 -3.68 30.23 -14.11
C GLY A 256 -2.16 30.20 -14.18
N GLN A 257 -1.44 30.32 -13.05
CA GLN A 257 0.01 30.20 -13.01
C GLN A 257 0.47 28.74 -13.18
N PRO A 258 1.72 28.51 -13.65
CA PRO A 258 2.27 27.16 -13.69
C PRO A 258 2.50 26.60 -12.28
N LEU A 259 2.25 25.30 -12.09
CA LEU A 259 2.57 24.60 -10.83
C LEU A 259 4.10 24.45 -10.67
N SER A 260 4.81 24.27 -11.78
CA SER A 260 6.26 24.22 -11.85
C SER A 260 6.76 25.19 -12.91
N ARG A 261 7.62 26.13 -12.50
CA ARG A 261 8.28 27.08 -13.41
C ARG A 261 9.19 26.38 -14.42
N GLU A 262 9.71 25.21 -14.05
CA GLU A 262 10.56 24.38 -14.90
C GLU A 262 9.75 23.53 -15.88
N GLY A 263 8.42 23.54 -15.79
CA GLY A 263 7.54 22.80 -16.69
C GLY A 263 7.29 21.35 -16.25
N PHE A 264 7.63 20.98 -15.01
CA PHE A 264 7.22 19.69 -14.46
C PHE A 264 5.71 19.59 -14.32
N ARG A 265 5.20 18.37 -14.47
CA ARG A 265 3.80 17.98 -14.29
C ARG A 265 3.74 16.64 -13.58
N ALA A 266 2.56 16.21 -13.15
CA ALA A 266 2.37 14.89 -12.54
C ALA A 266 1.32 14.05 -13.28
N CYS A 267 1.49 12.73 -13.28
CA CYS A 267 0.47 11.79 -13.75
C CYS A 267 0.30 10.63 -12.77
N ILE A 268 -0.92 10.07 -12.72
CA ILE A 268 -1.16 8.82 -12.00
C ILE A 268 -0.59 7.67 -12.83
N TRP A 269 0.54 7.13 -12.38
CA TRP A 269 1.19 5.99 -13.01
C TRP A 269 0.78 4.66 -12.39
N ALA A 270 0.48 4.65 -11.09
CA ALA A 270 0.04 3.44 -10.39
C ALA A 270 -1.12 3.77 -9.45
N VAL A 271 -2.26 3.10 -9.64
CA VAL A 271 -3.37 3.04 -8.68
C VAL A 271 -3.19 1.74 -7.90
N GLN A 272 -3.01 1.88 -6.58
CA GLN A 272 -2.69 0.79 -5.68
C GLN A 272 -3.74 0.69 -4.59
N ALA A 273 -4.30 -0.50 -4.42
CA ALA A 273 -5.17 -0.80 -3.30
C ALA A 273 -5.22 -2.31 -3.10
N ASP A 274 -5.75 -2.75 -1.95
CA ASP A 274 -6.09 -4.15 -1.79
C ASP A 274 -7.20 -4.59 -2.77
N GLY A 275 -7.34 -5.90 -2.96
CA GLY A 275 -8.30 -6.44 -3.92
C GLY A 275 -9.77 -6.18 -3.58
N GLU A 276 -10.10 -5.94 -2.31
CA GLU A 276 -11.45 -5.59 -1.87
C GLU A 276 -11.76 -4.12 -2.19
N TYR A 277 -10.80 -3.21 -1.95
CA TYR A 277 -10.91 -1.81 -2.30
C TYR A 277 -11.03 -1.62 -3.81
N LEU A 278 -10.22 -2.33 -4.61
CA LEU A 278 -10.32 -2.30 -6.07
C LEU A 278 -11.72 -2.69 -6.58
N GLN A 279 -12.36 -3.66 -5.93
CA GLN A 279 -13.74 -4.07 -6.25
C GLN A 279 -14.76 -3.04 -5.77
N ASN A 280 -14.67 -2.61 -4.52
CA ASN A 280 -15.72 -1.82 -3.88
C ASN A 280 -15.71 -0.36 -4.32
N GLU A 281 -14.54 0.23 -4.57
CA GLU A 281 -14.41 1.63 -4.99
C GLU A 281 -14.43 1.74 -6.51
N PHE A 282 -13.54 1.01 -7.18
CA PHE A 282 -13.37 1.12 -8.64
C PHE A 282 -14.23 0.14 -9.43
N GLN A 283 -15.10 -0.64 -8.79
CA GLN A 283 -16.00 -1.60 -9.47
C GLN A 283 -15.26 -2.60 -10.37
N LEU A 284 -13.99 -2.89 -10.07
CA LEU A 284 -13.20 -3.83 -10.84
C LEU A 284 -13.59 -5.26 -10.49
N LYS A 285 -13.52 -6.16 -11.48
CA LYS A 285 -13.65 -7.60 -11.24
C LYS A 285 -12.60 -8.08 -10.24
N GLY A 286 -13.00 -9.00 -9.36
CA GLY A 286 -12.11 -9.54 -8.34
C GLY A 286 -12.68 -10.76 -7.64
N ALA A 287 -12.07 -11.18 -6.52
CA ALA A 287 -12.29 -12.49 -5.90
C ALA A 287 -13.77 -12.82 -5.54
N SER A 288 -14.62 -11.82 -5.34
CA SER A 288 -16.05 -12.02 -5.07
C SER A 288 -16.84 -12.46 -6.32
N HIS A 289 -16.38 -12.12 -7.52
CA HIS A 289 -17.05 -12.36 -8.79
C HIS A 289 -16.79 -13.78 -9.34
N GLU A 290 -17.63 -14.22 -10.29
CA GLU A 290 -17.37 -15.46 -11.05
C GLU A 290 -16.17 -15.29 -11.98
N GLU A 291 -16.18 -14.22 -12.78
CA GLU A 291 -15.02 -13.71 -13.51
C GLU A 291 -14.21 -12.82 -12.58
N MET A 292 -13.12 -13.35 -12.06
CA MET A 292 -12.46 -12.82 -10.87
C MET A 292 -11.20 -11.98 -11.18
N CYS A 293 -11.03 -11.56 -12.42
CA CYS A 293 -9.87 -10.79 -12.89
C CYS A 293 -10.32 -9.71 -13.87
N PHE A 294 -9.79 -8.49 -13.73
CA PHE A 294 -10.02 -7.41 -14.70
C PHE A 294 -8.98 -7.38 -15.84
N ASN A 295 -7.95 -8.24 -15.79
CA ASN A 295 -6.90 -8.34 -16.82
C ASN A 295 -7.05 -9.57 -17.72
N CYS A 296 -7.97 -10.49 -17.44
CA CYS A 296 -8.27 -11.63 -18.29
C CYS A 296 -9.64 -12.23 -17.94
N SER A 297 -10.09 -13.24 -18.69
CA SER A 297 -11.35 -13.95 -18.47
C SER A 297 -11.25 -15.13 -17.49
N ALA A 298 -10.27 -15.13 -16.57
CA ALA A 298 -10.17 -16.19 -15.58
C ALA A 298 -11.40 -16.22 -14.65
N SER A 299 -11.94 -17.41 -14.42
CA SER A 299 -13.16 -17.63 -13.66
C SER A 299 -13.04 -18.78 -12.67
N LYS A 300 -14.07 -18.95 -11.82
CA LYS A 300 -14.15 -20.06 -10.86
C LYS A 300 -14.64 -21.36 -11.50
N SER A 301 -15.15 -21.29 -12.74
CA SER A 301 -15.75 -22.41 -13.46
C SER A 301 -15.08 -22.69 -14.82
N THR A 302 -15.43 -21.93 -15.86
CA THR A 302 -15.13 -22.23 -17.27
C THR A 302 -13.67 -22.06 -17.67
N LEU A 303 -12.99 -21.08 -17.09
CA LEU A 303 -11.59 -20.76 -17.33
C LEU A 303 -10.86 -20.71 -15.98
N PRO A 304 -10.62 -21.87 -15.34
CA PRO A 304 -10.22 -21.94 -13.94
C PRO A 304 -9.01 -21.07 -13.61
N TYR A 305 -9.20 -20.14 -12.68
CA TYR A 305 -8.15 -19.21 -12.22
C TYR A 305 -6.93 -19.93 -11.62
N ASN A 306 -7.13 -21.14 -11.11
CA ASN A 306 -6.13 -21.97 -10.45
C ASN A 306 -5.38 -22.91 -11.42
N ASP A 307 -5.61 -22.79 -12.73
CA ASP A 307 -4.80 -23.47 -13.73
C ASP A 307 -3.57 -22.63 -14.10
N PHE A 308 -2.40 -22.99 -13.57
CA PHE A 308 -1.15 -22.29 -13.85
C PHE A 308 -0.30 -22.96 -14.94
N ARG A 309 -0.83 -23.97 -15.64
CA ARG A 309 -0.11 -24.61 -16.75
C ARG A 309 0.21 -23.59 -17.83
N PRO A 310 1.31 -23.76 -18.59
CA PRO A 310 1.60 -22.91 -19.75
C PRO A 310 0.45 -22.86 -20.78
N THR A 311 -0.36 -23.92 -20.83
CA THR A 311 -1.52 -24.08 -21.73
C THR A 311 -2.85 -23.67 -21.09
N ALA A 312 -2.85 -23.03 -19.93
CA ALA A 312 -4.09 -22.60 -19.27
C ALA A 312 -4.89 -21.65 -20.17
N ALA A 313 -6.17 -21.95 -20.38
CA ALA A 313 -6.98 -21.29 -21.40
C ALA A 313 -7.17 -19.79 -21.14
N TRP A 314 -7.27 -19.37 -19.88
CA TRP A 314 -7.40 -17.95 -19.52
C TRP A 314 -6.19 -17.12 -19.97
N ARG A 315 -5.00 -17.71 -20.17
CA ARG A 315 -3.80 -16.97 -20.61
C ARG A 315 -3.98 -16.35 -22.00
N ALA A 316 -4.78 -16.99 -22.86
CA ALA A 316 -5.12 -16.47 -24.17
C ALA A 316 -6.14 -15.31 -24.13
N THR A 317 -6.72 -15.05 -22.96
CA THR A 317 -7.75 -14.01 -22.75
C THR A 317 -7.21 -12.76 -22.04
N VAL A 318 -5.88 -12.67 -21.86
CA VAL A 318 -5.25 -11.50 -21.23
C VAL A 318 -5.48 -10.27 -22.11
N VAL A 319 -5.95 -9.20 -21.49
CA VAL A 319 -6.32 -7.94 -22.15
C VAL A 319 -5.21 -6.91 -21.92
N GLU A 320 -4.81 -6.23 -23.01
CA GLU A 320 -4.09 -4.95 -22.94
C GLU A 320 -5.14 -3.83 -22.98
N HIS A 321 -5.22 -3.02 -21.94
CA HIS A 321 -6.18 -1.93 -21.80
C HIS A 321 -5.69 -0.64 -22.50
N ALA A 322 -5.20 -0.79 -23.72
CA ALA A 322 -4.55 0.27 -24.49
C ALA A 322 -5.43 1.52 -24.71
N GLY A 323 -5.28 2.52 -23.85
CA GLY A 323 -6.08 3.75 -23.87
C GLY A 323 -7.51 3.59 -23.31
N THR A 324 -7.81 2.46 -22.68
CA THR A 324 -9.13 2.13 -22.14
C THR A 324 -9.04 1.82 -20.64
N CYS A 325 -10.13 1.92 -19.90
CA CYS A 325 -10.18 1.49 -18.50
C CYS A 325 -11.22 0.37 -18.30
N PRO A 326 -10.95 -0.62 -17.44
CA PRO A 326 -11.92 -1.67 -17.08
C PRO A 326 -12.97 -1.21 -16.05
N THR A 327 -13.16 0.10 -15.91
CA THR A 327 -14.07 0.72 -14.94
C THR A 327 -14.65 2.01 -15.51
N ASP A 328 -15.91 2.28 -15.17
CA ASP A 328 -16.60 3.55 -15.45
C ASP A 328 -16.39 4.60 -14.33
N HIS A 329 -15.59 4.28 -13.32
CA HIS A 329 -15.27 5.20 -12.23
C HIS A 329 -14.56 6.45 -12.77
N VAL A 330 -14.85 7.63 -12.20
CA VAL A 330 -14.33 8.94 -12.68
C VAL A 330 -12.80 9.03 -12.71
N ILE A 331 -12.09 8.20 -11.94
CA ILE A 331 -10.63 8.07 -12.03
C ILE A 331 -10.17 7.74 -13.47
N SER A 332 -10.98 7.04 -14.26
CA SER A 332 -10.71 6.67 -15.65
C SER A 332 -10.68 7.87 -16.60
N THR A 333 -11.28 9.00 -16.21
CA THR A 333 -11.29 10.23 -17.00
C THR A 333 -10.07 11.11 -16.73
N ILE A 334 -9.28 10.81 -15.70
CA ILE A 334 -8.05 11.55 -15.39
C ILE A 334 -7.02 11.31 -16.52
N PRO A 335 -6.44 12.37 -17.10
CA PRO A 335 -5.46 12.24 -18.17
C PRO A 335 -4.28 11.32 -17.80
N GLY A 336 -4.05 10.32 -18.65
CA GLY A 336 -2.98 9.35 -18.51
C GLY A 336 -3.34 8.09 -17.71
N VAL A 337 -4.52 8.05 -17.06
CA VAL A 337 -5.03 6.83 -16.42
C VAL A 337 -5.61 5.89 -17.49
N VAL A 338 -5.13 4.65 -17.48
CA VAL A 338 -5.62 3.54 -18.31
C VAL A 338 -5.75 2.29 -17.45
N GLY A 339 -6.25 1.19 -18.00
CA GLY A 339 -6.43 -0.05 -17.24
C GLY A 339 -5.12 -0.60 -16.66
N GLU A 340 -3.99 -0.43 -17.34
CA GLU A 340 -2.68 -0.77 -16.80
C GLU A 340 -2.29 0.09 -15.59
N SER A 341 -2.87 1.27 -15.38
CA SER A 341 -2.57 2.08 -14.20
C SER A 341 -3.00 1.35 -12.92
N PHE A 342 -3.99 0.46 -12.95
CA PHE A 342 -4.40 -0.32 -11.79
C PHE A 342 -3.43 -1.48 -11.54
N LYS A 343 -2.70 -1.41 -10.43
CA LYS A 343 -1.70 -2.42 -10.05
C LYS A 343 -2.24 -3.26 -8.90
N TYR A 344 -2.07 -4.58 -8.97
CA TYR A 344 -2.28 -5.43 -7.81
C TYR A 344 -1.23 -5.12 -6.76
N ASP A 345 -1.67 -4.76 -5.55
CA ASP A 345 -0.77 -4.52 -4.45
C ASP A 345 0.01 -5.79 -4.07
N THR A 346 1.33 -5.70 -4.15
CA THR A 346 2.25 -6.83 -3.90
C THR A 346 2.09 -7.35 -2.48
N LEU A 347 1.96 -6.47 -1.48
CA LEU A 347 1.76 -6.87 -0.08
C LEU A 347 0.56 -7.81 0.06
N HIS A 348 -0.57 -7.49 -0.57
CA HIS A 348 -1.79 -8.30 -0.43
C HIS A 348 -1.82 -9.57 -1.27
N VAL A 349 -1.21 -9.60 -2.47
CA VAL A 349 -1.26 -10.77 -3.37
C VAL A 349 -0.05 -11.70 -3.24
N LEU A 350 1.12 -11.17 -2.89
CA LEU A 350 2.36 -11.91 -2.70
C LEU A 350 2.59 -12.21 -1.21
N GLU A 351 2.93 -11.22 -0.36
CA GLU A 351 3.28 -11.45 1.05
C GLU A 351 2.12 -12.06 1.87
N GLU A 352 0.95 -11.40 1.89
CA GLU A 352 -0.27 -11.86 2.57
C GLU A 352 -1.11 -12.81 1.70
N GLY A 353 -0.65 -13.11 0.48
CA GLY A 353 -1.24 -14.07 -0.42
C GLY A 353 -0.37 -15.32 -0.53
N LEU A 354 0.30 -15.49 -1.66
CA LEU A 354 1.10 -16.67 -1.98
C LEU A 354 2.10 -17.04 -0.86
N THR A 355 2.89 -16.09 -0.39
CA THR A 355 3.96 -16.30 0.60
C THR A 355 3.41 -16.78 1.93
N ALA A 356 2.40 -16.11 2.49
CA ALA A 356 1.75 -16.51 3.74
C ALA A 356 1.22 -17.95 3.70
N HIS A 357 0.68 -18.38 2.55
CA HIS A 357 0.21 -19.74 2.34
C HIS A 357 1.37 -20.74 2.21
N VAL A 358 2.42 -20.43 1.45
CA VAL A 358 3.61 -21.29 1.29
C VAL A 358 4.26 -21.55 2.65
N LEU A 359 4.59 -20.48 3.39
CA LEU A 359 5.29 -20.58 4.67
C LEU A 359 4.47 -21.35 5.70
N ALA A 360 3.17 -21.10 5.81
CA ALA A 360 2.32 -21.82 6.75
C ALA A 360 2.24 -23.32 6.46
N ASN A 361 2.16 -23.73 5.20
CA ASN A 361 2.12 -25.15 4.85
C ASN A 361 3.46 -25.84 5.11
N VAL A 362 4.60 -25.17 4.88
CA VAL A 362 5.93 -25.68 5.26
C VAL A 362 6.03 -25.89 6.77
N LEU A 363 5.65 -24.87 7.56
CA LEU A 363 5.66 -24.95 9.02
C LEU A 363 4.73 -26.06 9.54
N PHE A 364 3.54 -26.18 8.94
CA PHE A 364 2.58 -27.23 9.26
C PHE A 364 3.16 -28.62 8.99
N ASP A 365 3.80 -28.83 7.83
CA ASP A 365 4.42 -30.11 7.51
C ASP A 365 5.53 -30.49 8.49
N LEU A 366 6.39 -29.55 8.86
CA LEU A 366 7.53 -29.84 9.74
C LEU A 366 7.11 -30.06 11.20
N VAL A 367 6.08 -29.35 11.67
CA VAL A 367 5.65 -29.38 13.08
C VAL A 367 4.53 -30.38 13.32
N VAL A 368 3.54 -30.45 12.44
CA VAL A 368 2.30 -31.22 12.63
C VAL A 368 2.41 -32.62 12.05
N LYS A 369 2.98 -32.78 10.85
CA LYS A 369 3.13 -34.13 10.26
C LYS A 369 4.25 -34.92 10.94
N PRO A 370 4.15 -36.25 10.97
CA PRO A 370 5.21 -37.13 11.46
C PRO A 370 6.40 -37.11 10.47
N GLY A 371 7.30 -36.15 10.63
CA GLY A 371 8.52 -36.02 9.82
C GLY A 371 9.78 -35.72 10.64
N LEU A 372 9.62 -35.00 11.75
CA LEU A 372 10.67 -34.76 12.75
C LEU A 372 10.44 -35.62 14.00
N PRO A 373 11.50 -36.06 14.70
CA PRO A 373 11.36 -36.80 15.96
C PRO A 373 10.77 -35.91 17.07
N GLY A 374 10.26 -36.55 18.13
CA GLY A 374 9.71 -35.87 19.30
C GLY A 374 8.23 -35.46 19.17
N THR A 375 7.72 -34.87 20.24
CA THR A 375 6.39 -34.26 20.34
C THR A 375 6.28 -33.02 19.46
N GLN A 376 5.06 -32.61 19.15
CA GLN A 376 4.81 -31.41 18.36
C GLN A 376 5.45 -30.15 18.97
N ASN A 377 5.45 -30.02 20.29
CA ASN A 377 6.04 -28.86 20.97
C ASN A 377 7.58 -28.87 20.87
N GLU A 378 8.19 -30.04 20.94
CA GLU A 378 9.63 -30.21 20.72
C GLU A 378 10.01 -29.86 19.28
N ARG A 379 9.23 -30.32 18.28
CA ARG A 379 9.43 -29.96 16.87
C ARG A 379 9.30 -28.47 16.61
N LEU A 380 8.28 -27.84 17.20
CA LEU A 380 8.06 -26.39 17.11
C LEU A 380 9.25 -25.61 17.71
N THR A 381 9.71 -26.02 18.89
CA THR A 381 10.85 -25.39 19.58
C THR A 381 12.14 -25.56 18.78
N TYR A 382 12.39 -26.78 18.28
CA TYR A 382 13.53 -27.09 17.41
C TYR A 382 13.52 -26.22 16.15
N LEU A 383 12.38 -26.19 15.45
CA LEU A 383 12.23 -25.42 14.22
C LEU A 383 12.45 -23.92 14.46
N PHE A 384 11.90 -23.36 15.53
CA PHE A 384 12.09 -21.95 15.85
C PHE A 384 13.55 -21.61 16.19
N ARG A 385 14.25 -22.47 16.95
CA ARG A 385 15.69 -22.29 17.20
C ARG A 385 16.50 -22.31 15.90
N LYS A 386 16.16 -23.21 14.98
CA LYS A 386 16.81 -23.32 13.68
C LYS A 386 16.56 -22.07 12.82
N ILE A 387 15.32 -21.58 12.79
CA ILE A 387 14.97 -20.31 12.13
C ILE A 387 15.82 -19.16 12.70
N CYS A 388 15.94 -19.06 14.02
CA CYS A 388 16.74 -18.03 14.67
C CYS A 388 18.24 -18.12 14.33
N ALA A 389 18.79 -19.33 14.25
CA ALA A 389 20.18 -19.55 13.84
C ALA A 389 20.41 -19.12 12.39
N LEU A 390 19.56 -19.57 11.47
CA LEU A 390 19.65 -19.20 10.05
C LEU A 390 19.46 -17.70 9.81
N TYR A 391 18.60 -17.02 10.58
CA TYR A 391 18.52 -15.56 10.54
C TYR A 391 19.87 -14.89 10.88
N GLN A 392 20.63 -15.45 11.82
CA GLN A 392 21.95 -14.92 12.17
C GLN A 392 22.98 -15.24 11.09
N GLU A 393 22.99 -16.48 10.59
CA GLU A 393 23.91 -16.94 9.53
C GLU A 393 23.73 -16.18 8.22
N GLN A 394 22.48 -15.89 7.84
CA GLN A 394 22.15 -15.10 6.65
C GLN A 394 22.27 -13.58 6.85
N GLY A 395 22.62 -13.10 8.05
CA GLY A 395 22.76 -11.67 8.33
C GLY A 395 21.45 -10.87 8.28
N ILE A 396 20.30 -11.50 8.47
CA ILE A 396 18.99 -10.83 8.42
C ILE A 396 18.82 -9.94 9.64
N GLU A 397 18.46 -8.68 9.49
CA GLU A 397 18.36 -7.72 10.61
C GLU A 397 17.30 -8.10 11.65
N ALA A 398 17.52 -7.75 12.93
CA ALA A 398 16.58 -8.10 14.00
C ALA A 398 15.16 -7.52 13.80
N SER A 399 15.06 -6.39 13.08
CA SER A 399 13.78 -5.76 12.73
C SER A 399 12.96 -6.55 11.68
N ASP A 400 13.63 -7.43 10.93
CA ASP A 400 13.08 -8.28 9.87
C ASP A 400 12.69 -9.69 10.32
N ARG A 401 13.05 -10.07 11.54
CA ARG A 401 12.85 -11.43 12.07
C ARG A 401 11.48 -11.59 12.74
N ILE A 402 10.89 -12.77 12.60
CA ILE A 402 9.80 -13.17 13.50
C ILE A 402 10.33 -13.31 14.93
N ARG A 403 9.60 -12.76 15.91
CA ARG A 403 10.00 -12.81 17.33
C ARG A 403 9.47 -14.03 18.08
N LYS A 404 8.45 -14.68 17.53
CA LYS A 404 7.76 -15.82 18.15
C LYS A 404 7.16 -16.70 17.07
N LEU A 405 7.24 -18.01 17.28
CA LEU A 405 6.54 -19.00 16.48
C LEU A 405 5.67 -19.86 17.39
N THR A 406 4.38 -19.95 17.08
CA THR A 406 3.39 -20.75 17.82
C THR A 406 2.55 -21.58 16.85
N LEU A 407 1.84 -22.60 17.31
CA LEU A 407 0.88 -23.31 16.44
C LEU A 407 -0.15 -22.36 15.81
N SER A 408 -0.68 -21.42 16.59
CA SER A 408 -1.60 -20.39 16.11
C SER A 408 -1.04 -19.51 14.99
N THR A 409 0.28 -19.50 14.80
CA THR A 409 0.92 -18.75 13.71
C THR A 409 0.57 -19.33 12.34
N PHE A 410 0.27 -20.63 12.23
CA PHE A 410 0.02 -21.30 10.94
C PHE A 410 -1.14 -22.30 10.92
N CYS A 411 -1.78 -22.60 12.06
CA CYS A 411 -3.02 -23.37 12.11
C CYS A 411 -3.81 -23.12 13.41
N SER A 412 -5.08 -23.52 13.46
CA SER A 412 -5.84 -23.54 14.71
C SER A 412 -5.31 -24.65 15.64
N PRO A 413 -4.81 -24.35 16.85
CA PRO A 413 -4.27 -25.39 17.73
C PRO A 413 -5.31 -26.43 18.18
N LYS A 414 -6.59 -26.05 18.21
CA LYS A 414 -7.71 -26.93 18.61
C LYS A 414 -8.29 -27.73 17.45
N SER A 415 -8.11 -27.26 16.21
CA SER A 415 -8.73 -27.80 15.01
C SER A 415 -7.76 -27.74 13.81
N LYS A 416 -6.58 -28.36 14.00
CA LYS A 416 -5.42 -28.19 13.11
C LYS A 416 -5.66 -28.67 11.68
N HIS A 417 -6.59 -29.61 11.50
CA HIS A 417 -6.90 -30.23 10.22
C HIS A 417 -8.21 -29.73 9.61
N ASP A 418 -8.93 -28.81 10.28
CA ASP A 418 -10.26 -28.34 9.85
C ASP A 418 -10.17 -27.13 8.92
N GLN A 419 -9.00 -26.49 8.85
CA GLN A 419 -8.77 -25.30 8.05
C GLN A 419 -7.42 -25.41 7.31
N PHE A 420 -7.35 -24.80 6.14
CA PHE A 420 -6.11 -24.70 5.39
C PHE A 420 -5.07 -23.86 6.15
N PRO A 421 -3.79 -24.29 6.23
CA PRO A 421 -2.73 -23.48 6.83
C PRO A 421 -2.49 -22.18 6.06
N THR A 422 -2.53 -21.07 6.80
CA THR A 422 -2.15 -19.72 6.35
C THR A 422 -1.47 -19.00 7.51
N LEU A 423 -0.45 -18.18 7.23
CA LEU A 423 0.23 -17.43 8.28
C LEU A 423 -0.69 -16.35 8.86
N THR A 424 -0.75 -16.27 10.18
CA THR A 424 -1.51 -15.23 10.90
C THR A 424 -0.67 -14.60 12.00
N GLY A 425 -0.90 -13.32 12.28
CA GLY A 425 -0.15 -12.56 13.30
C GLY A 425 1.32 -12.31 12.94
N VAL A 426 1.70 -12.48 11.68
CA VAL A 426 3.05 -12.20 11.15
C VAL A 426 2.95 -11.04 10.18
N LYS A 427 3.82 -10.03 10.33
CA LYS A 427 3.85 -8.88 9.41
C LYS A 427 4.38 -9.33 8.04
N ALA A 428 3.87 -8.75 6.95
CA ALA A 428 4.32 -9.04 5.60
C ALA A 428 5.85 -8.93 5.41
N ARG A 429 6.50 -7.93 6.06
CA ARG A 429 7.97 -7.81 6.14
C ARG A 429 8.64 -9.09 6.61
N HIS A 430 8.12 -9.65 7.70
CA HIS A 430 8.67 -10.84 8.35
C HIS A 430 8.38 -12.10 7.55
N CYS A 431 7.25 -12.15 6.82
CA CYS A 431 6.98 -13.22 5.86
C CYS A 431 8.09 -13.27 4.80
N ARG A 432 8.41 -12.14 4.17
CA ARG A 432 9.44 -12.05 3.13
C ARG A 432 10.78 -12.60 3.60
N TRP A 433 11.29 -12.12 4.74
CA TRP A 433 12.58 -12.56 5.27
C TRP A 433 12.57 -13.98 5.85
N LEU A 434 11.42 -14.56 6.13
CA LEU A 434 11.31 -15.97 6.51
C LEU A 434 11.47 -16.92 5.32
N VAL A 435 11.26 -16.45 4.08
CA VAL A 435 11.39 -17.27 2.85
C VAL A 435 12.79 -17.87 2.68
N PRO A 436 13.90 -17.10 2.64
CA PRO A 436 15.24 -17.67 2.44
C PRO A 436 15.63 -18.63 3.57
N VAL A 437 15.17 -18.37 4.80
CA VAL A 437 15.38 -19.28 5.95
C VAL A 437 14.64 -20.60 5.77
N LEU A 438 13.37 -20.57 5.34
CA LEU A 438 12.64 -21.81 5.09
C LEU A 438 13.10 -22.54 3.83
N GLU A 439 13.74 -21.87 2.86
CA GLU A 439 14.37 -22.54 1.74
C GLU A 439 15.47 -23.49 2.21
N GLU A 440 16.40 -23.00 3.04
CA GLU A 440 17.49 -23.82 3.59
C GLU A 440 16.98 -24.98 4.44
N ILE A 441 15.96 -24.72 5.27
CA ILE A 441 15.31 -25.77 6.06
C ILE A 441 14.64 -26.81 5.14
N CYS A 442 13.96 -26.37 4.09
CA CYS A 442 13.33 -27.29 3.14
C CYS A 442 14.35 -28.11 2.36
N LEU A 443 15.52 -27.54 2.03
CA LEU A 443 16.61 -28.25 1.37
C LEU A 443 17.15 -29.37 2.26
N GLU A 444 17.40 -29.09 3.55
CA GLU A 444 17.89 -30.10 4.49
C GLU A 444 16.88 -31.25 4.68
N PHE A 445 15.58 -30.93 4.74
CA PHE A 445 14.52 -31.93 4.90
C PHE A 445 13.95 -32.46 3.57
N GLN A 446 14.60 -32.15 2.45
CA GLN A 446 14.24 -32.71 1.16
C GLN A 446 14.70 -34.16 1.08
N ARG A 447 13.82 -35.04 0.58
CA ARG A 447 14.17 -36.43 0.26
C ARG A 447 13.94 -36.61 -1.24
N THR A 448 14.99 -36.90 -1.99
CA THR A 448 14.96 -37.01 -3.46
C THR A 448 13.94 -38.05 -3.96
N GLU A 449 13.70 -39.11 -3.18
CA GLU A 449 12.71 -40.14 -3.49
C GLU A 449 11.26 -39.73 -3.15
N ASP A 450 11.06 -38.76 -2.25
CA ASP A 450 9.75 -38.23 -1.90
C ASP A 450 9.42 -37.01 -2.76
N LYS A 451 8.62 -37.24 -3.81
CA LYS A 451 8.12 -36.21 -4.72
C LYS A 451 7.45 -35.04 -3.99
N TYR A 452 6.77 -35.30 -2.87
CA TYR A 452 6.11 -34.24 -2.10
C TYR A 452 7.14 -33.28 -1.51
N SER A 453 8.17 -33.79 -0.82
CA SER A 453 9.25 -32.95 -0.28
C SER A 453 10.01 -32.18 -1.36
N VAL A 454 10.23 -32.78 -2.53
CA VAL A 454 10.86 -32.13 -3.68
C VAL A 454 10.02 -30.95 -4.16
N HIS A 455 8.70 -31.13 -4.35
CA HIS A 455 7.83 -30.03 -4.76
C HIS A 455 7.73 -28.93 -3.71
N ARG A 456 7.74 -29.27 -2.41
CA ARG A 456 7.78 -28.29 -1.32
C ARG A 456 9.03 -27.44 -1.40
N PHE A 457 10.21 -28.05 -1.51
CA PHE A 457 11.47 -27.32 -1.67
C PHE A 457 11.45 -26.42 -2.91
N GLN A 458 11.06 -26.95 -4.08
CA GLN A 458 11.03 -26.16 -5.32
C GLN A 458 10.05 -24.97 -5.23
N THR A 459 8.93 -25.11 -4.51
CA THR A 459 8.00 -24.01 -4.28
C THR A 459 8.67 -22.86 -3.52
N VAL A 460 9.35 -23.17 -2.40
CA VAL A 460 10.02 -22.17 -1.56
C VAL A 460 11.23 -21.58 -2.28
N LYS A 461 12.03 -22.40 -2.96
CA LYS A 461 13.17 -21.95 -3.77
C LYS A 461 12.77 -20.94 -4.83
N HIS A 462 11.73 -21.25 -5.63
CA HIS A 462 11.27 -20.32 -6.64
C HIS A 462 10.61 -19.07 -6.06
N LEU A 463 9.97 -19.18 -4.89
CA LEU A 463 9.49 -18.01 -4.16
C LEU A 463 10.65 -17.12 -3.69
N ASN A 464 11.73 -17.70 -3.16
CA ASN A 464 12.91 -16.94 -2.77
C ASN A 464 13.56 -16.27 -3.98
N GLN A 465 13.70 -16.99 -5.09
CA GLN A 465 14.24 -16.45 -6.35
C GLN A 465 13.44 -15.24 -6.85
N LEU A 466 12.11 -15.23 -6.70
CA LEU A 466 11.29 -14.06 -7.03
C LEU A 466 11.68 -12.84 -6.20
N TYR A 467 11.82 -13.02 -4.88
CA TYR A 467 12.24 -11.95 -3.97
C TYR A 467 13.66 -11.46 -4.28
N THR A 468 14.60 -12.37 -4.50
CA THR A 468 15.99 -12.01 -4.87
C THR A 468 16.04 -11.20 -6.15
N ILE A 469 15.32 -11.63 -7.20
CA ILE A 469 15.27 -10.87 -8.46
C ILE A 469 14.64 -9.50 -8.23
N MET A 470 13.52 -9.46 -7.51
CA MET A 470 12.82 -8.20 -7.21
C MET A 470 13.69 -7.22 -6.42
N ASP A 471 14.48 -7.68 -5.45
CA ASP A 471 15.37 -6.82 -4.64
C ASP A 471 16.63 -6.37 -5.39
N CYS A 472 17.13 -7.19 -6.32
CA CYS A 472 18.32 -6.84 -7.11
C CYS A 472 18.00 -5.98 -8.34
N SER A 473 16.76 -6.03 -8.83
CA SER A 473 16.33 -5.24 -9.99
C SER A 473 16.02 -3.80 -9.61
N GLY A 474 16.46 -2.86 -10.46
CA GLY A 474 16.03 -1.48 -10.41
C GLY A 474 14.53 -1.32 -10.76
N MET A 475 14.08 -0.07 -10.87
CA MET A 475 12.68 0.26 -11.21
C MET A 475 12.27 -0.27 -12.59
N HIS A 476 13.22 -0.39 -13.51
CA HIS A 476 13.02 -0.98 -14.84
C HIS A 476 13.88 -2.25 -14.99
N PRO A 477 13.29 -3.44 -14.81
CA PRO A 477 14.04 -4.69 -14.98
C PRO A 477 14.54 -4.88 -16.40
N THR A 478 15.72 -5.49 -16.51
CA THR A 478 16.24 -5.99 -17.78
C THR A 478 15.39 -7.15 -18.31
N GLY A 479 15.54 -7.45 -19.61
CA GLY A 479 14.83 -8.57 -20.23
C GLY A 479 15.16 -9.93 -19.60
N GLU A 480 16.39 -10.10 -19.09
CA GLU A 480 16.82 -11.32 -18.40
C GLU A 480 16.18 -11.45 -17.02
N GLU A 481 16.15 -10.37 -16.24
CA GLU A 481 15.49 -10.32 -14.93
C GLU A 481 14.00 -10.59 -15.08
N ALA A 482 13.33 -9.94 -16.04
CA ALA A 482 11.91 -10.16 -16.32
C ALA A 482 11.61 -11.62 -16.70
N THR A 483 12.44 -12.22 -17.55
CA THR A 483 12.31 -13.62 -17.96
C THR A 483 12.50 -14.57 -16.76
N SER A 484 13.50 -14.29 -15.92
CA SER A 484 13.82 -15.07 -14.74
C SER A 484 12.74 -14.96 -13.66
N PHE A 485 12.18 -13.77 -13.46
CA PHE A 485 11.07 -13.51 -12.55
C PHE A 485 9.83 -14.29 -12.99
N LYS A 486 9.43 -14.14 -14.27
CA LYS A 486 8.28 -14.87 -14.84
C LYS A 486 8.45 -16.38 -14.74
N LYS A 487 9.65 -16.89 -15.04
CA LYS A 487 9.97 -18.31 -14.89
C LYS A 487 9.79 -18.78 -13.45
N SER A 488 10.32 -18.04 -12.49
CA SER A 488 10.22 -18.37 -11.07
C SER A 488 8.77 -18.31 -10.57
N MET A 489 7.98 -17.32 -11.01
CA MET A 489 6.55 -17.20 -10.68
C MET A 489 5.78 -18.43 -11.16
N ASN A 490 5.95 -18.79 -12.43
CA ASN A 490 5.27 -19.94 -13.02
C ASN A 490 5.67 -21.25 -12.32
N LEU A 491 6.96 -21.45 -12.05
CA LEU A 491 7.44 -22.67 -11.39
C LEU A 491 6.99 -22.76 -9.93
N CYS A 492 6.98 -21.64 -9.19
CA CYS A 492 6.45 -21.58 -7.83
C CYS A 492 4.97 -22.03 -7.81
N LEU A 493 4.13 -21.43 -8.65
CA LEU A 493 2.70 -21.73 -8.72
C LEU A 493 2.41 -23.16 -9.21
N LEU A 494 3.20 -23.69 -10.16
CA LEU A 494 3.08 -25.06 -10.63
C LEU A 494 3.43 -26.08 -9.55
N HIS A 495 4.52 -25.87 -8.82
CA HIS A 495 4.91 -26.73 -7.71
C HIS A 495 3.92 -26.66 -6.55
N TYR A 496 3.43 -25.47 -6.22
CA TYR A 496 2.35 -25.29 -5.24
C TYR A 496 1.10 -26.08 -5.65
N SER A 497 0.67 -25.95 -6.90
CA SER A 497 -0.53 -26.64 -7.40
C SER A 497 -0.37 -28.15 -7.39
N ARG A 498 0.85 -28.64 -7.64
CA ARG A 498 1.14 -30.06 -7.50
C ARG A 498 1.00 -30.54 -6.06
N LEU A 499 1.44 -29.75 -5.07
CA LEU A 499 1.24 -30.04 -3.65
C LEU A 499 -0.24 -30.02 -3.28
N SER A 500 -1.01 -29.08 -3.83
CA SER A 500 -2.48 -29.02 -3.68
C SER A 500 -3.15 -30.31 -4.13
N VAL A 501 -2.84 -30.79 -5.34
CA VAL A 501 -3.38 -32.05 -5.86
C VAL A 501 -2.99 -33.24 -4.97
N LEU A 502 -1.73 -33.31 -4.52
CA LEU A 502 -1.27 -34.40 -3.64
C LEU A 502 -2.00 -34.38 -2.28
N SER A 503 -2.26 -33.21 -1.72
CA SER A 503 -3.01 -33.07 -0.45
C SER A 503 -4.48 -33.44 -0.59
N ILE A 504 -5.14 -33.03 -1.69
CA ILE A 504 -6.52 -33.43 -1.99
C ILE A 504 -6.62 -34.95 -2.15
N GLN A 505 -5.68 -35.58 -2.86
CA GLN A 505 -5.64 -37.04 -3.01
C GLN A 505 -5.50 -37.79 -1.68
N GLN A 506 -4.90 -37.15 -0.67
CA GLN A 506 -4.77 -37.70 0.69
C GLN A 506 -5.95 -37.32 1.61
N GLY A 507 -6.91 -36.52 1.13
CA GLY A 507 -8.03 -36.04 1.95
C GLY A 507 -7.61 -35.04 3.04
N ILE A 508 -6.51 -34.31 2.85
CA ILE A 508 -5.97 -33.36 3.83
C ILE A 508 -6.17 -31.91 3.34
N LEU A 509 -6.66 -31.04 4.22
CA LEU A 509 -6.81 -29.61 3.96
C LEU A 509 -5.46 -28.88 4.03
N GLN A 510 -4.67 -28.96 2.96
CA GLN A 510 -3.41 -28.22 2.80
C GLN A 510 -3.24 -27.70 1.37
N TRP A 511 -2.35 -26.71 1.20
CA TRP A 511 -1.99 -26.13 -0.10
C TRP A 511 -3.19 -25.61 -0.90
N ASN A 512 -4.07 -24.83 -0.26
CA ASN A 512 -5.22 -24.22 -0.93
C ASN A 512 -4.79 -23.13 -1.93
N VAL A 513 -5.33 -23.19 -3.14
CA VAL A 513 -5.12 -22.16 -4.17
C VAL A 513 -6.25 -21.13 -4.11
N THR A 514 -5.93 -19.91 -3.67
CA THR A 514 -6.89 -18.80 -3.58
C THR A 514 -6.82 -17.89 -4.82
N PRO A 515 -7.85 -17.07 -5.09
CA PRO A 515 -7.84 -16.08 -6.17
C PRO A 515 -6.59 -15.20 -6.21
N LYS A 516 -6.01 -14.86 -5.05
CA LYS A 516 -4.79 -14.06 -4.95
C LYS A 516 -3.61 -14.65 -5.72
N PHE A 517 -3.54 -15.96 -5.88
CA PHE A 517 -2.45 -16.65 -6.60
C PHE A 517 -2.51 -16.33 -8.09
N HIS A 518 -3.71 -16.27 -8.65
CA HIS A 518 -3.93 -15.84 -10.03
C HIS A 518 -3.53 -14.37 -10.23
N LEU A 519 -3.95 -13.49 -9.30
CA LEU A 519 -3.57 -12.07 -9.35
C LEU A 519 -2.05 -11.88 -9.20
N CYS A 520 -1.42 -12.68 -8.35
CA CYS A 520 0.03 -12.71 -8.18
C CYS A 520 0.76 -13.09 -9.48
N GLU A 521 0.17 -13.92 -10.34
CA GLU A 521 0.79 -14.26 -11.61
C GLU A 521 0.87 -13.06 -12.57
N HIS A 522 -0.14 -12.19 -12.56
CA HIS A 522 -0.12 -10.96 -13.35
C HIS A 522 1.01 -10.00 -12.93
N LEU A 523 1.57 -10.14 -11.72
CA LEU A 523 2.76 -9.39 -11.31
C LEU A 523 3.95 -9.65 -12.24
N ALA A 524 4.08 -10.86 -12.82
CA ALA A 524 5.17 -11.15 -13.74
C ALA A 524 5.08 -10.31 -15.03
N SER A 525 3.87 -10.02 -15.50
CA SER A 525 3.64 -9.15 -16.65
C SER A 525 3.97 -7.69 -16.33
N VAL A 526 3.61 -7.23 -15.11
CA VAL A 526 3.94 -5.88 -14.63
C VAL A 526 5.45 -5.72 -14.47
N PHE A 527 6.11 -6.70 -13.83
CA PHE A 527 7.56 -6.70 -13.58
C PHE A 527 8.39 -6.61 -14.86
N GLN A 528 7.88 -7.09 -16.00
CA GLN A 528 8.56 -6.96 -17.30
C GLN A 528 8.84 -5.50 -17.69
N ARG A 529 8.07 -4.54 -17.17
CA ARG A 529 8.17 -3.12 -17.51
C ARG A 529 8.48 -2.24 -16.32
N PHE A 530 8.02 -2.66 -15.15
CA PHE A 530 8.04 -1.84 -13.96
C PHE A 530 8.15 -2.71 -12.71
N ASN A 531 9.28 -2.62 -12.02
CA ASN A 531 9.48 -3.27 -10.74
C ASN A 531 8.81 -2.44 -9.64
N PHE A 532 7.58 -2.80 -9.32
CA PHE A 532 6.90 -2.25 -8.16
C PHE A 532 7.38 -2.97 -6.89
N ILE A 533 8.61 -2.69 -6.45
CA ILE A 533 8.98 -3.03 -5.07
C ILE A 533 8.11 -2.15 -4.17
N PRO A 534 7.29 -2.71 -3.27
CA PRO A 534 6.84 -1.93 -2.14
C PRO A 534 8.10 -1.61 -1.35
N VAL A 535 8.66 -0.41 -1.53
CA VAL A 535 9.55 0.15 -0.51
C VAL A 535 8.77 0.01 0.79
N MET A 536 9.32 -0.82 1.67
CA MET A 536 8.55 -1.58 2.65
C MET A 536 7.56 -0.75 3.47
N LEU A 537 6.33 -1.26 3.50
CA LEU A 537 5.49 -1.48 4.68
C LEU A 537 5.23 -0.29 5.61
N VAL A 538 4.02 0.26 5.48
CA VAL A 538 3.28 0.74 6.64
C VAL A 538 1.84 0.24 6.55
N LYS A 539 1.53 -0.84 7.27
CA LYS A 539 0.16 -1.08 7.75
C LYS A 539 -0.06 -0.28 9.03
N GLN A 540 -1.23 0.34 9.09
CA GLN A 540 -1.89 0.98 10.25
C GLN A 540 -1.35 2.33 10.72
N TRP A 541 -1.84 3.40 10.08
CA TRP A 541 -1.64 4.77 10.55
C TRP A 541 -2.88 5.65 10.40
N TRP A 542 -4.05 5.19 10.87
CA TRP A 542 -5.26 6.03 10.76
C TRP A 542 -6.17 6.03 12.00
N ALA A 543 -5.64 5.67 13.16
CA ALA A 543 -6.38 5.74 14.42
C ALA A 543 -6.37 7.14 15.09
N THR A 544 -5.63 8.13 14.55
CA THR A 544 -5.32 9.35 15.33
C THR A 544 -5.62 10.70 14.68
N TYR A 545 -6.12 10.75 13.44
CA TYR A 545 -6.63 12.00 12.84
C TYR A 545 -8.06 12.30 13.35
N GLN A 546 -8.23 12.52 14.65
CA GLN A 546 -9.53 12.83 15.25
C GLN A 546 -9.94 14.32 15.33
N PRO A 547 -9.07 15.35 15.21
CA PRO A 547 -9.57 16.73 15.29
C PRO A 547 -9.50 17.59 14.02
N LEU A 548 -8.82 17.18 12.93
CA LEU A 548 -8.44 18.15 11.88
C LEU A 548 -9.35 18.23 10.64
N LEU A 549 -10.28 17.29 10.42
CA LEU A 549 -11.03 17.23 9.15
C LEU A 549 -12.56 17.24 9.27
N ILE A 550 -13.08 17.30 10.50
CA ILE A 550 -14.52 17.43 10.75
C ILE A 550 -14.67 18.50 11.84
N PRO A 551 -15.10 19.73 11.52
CA PRO A 551 -15.62 20.62 12.56
C PRO A 551 -16.82 19.92 13.22
N ALA A 552 -16.83 19.89 14.55
CA ALA A 552 -17.93 19.35 15.35
C ALA A 552 -19.31 19.86 14.91
#